data_AF-A0A2P8MCG0-F1
#
_entry.id   AF-A0A2P8MCG0-F1
#
_cell.length_a   1.000
_cell.length_b   1.000
_cell.length_c   1.000
_cell.angle_alpha   90.00
_cell.angle_beta   90.00
_cell.angle_gamma   90.00
#
_symmetry.space_group_name_H-M   'P 1'
#
loop_
_entity.id
_entity.type
_entity.pdbx_description
1 polymer ?
#
loop_
_entity_poly.entity_id
_entity_poly.type
_entity_poly.pdbx_seq_one_letter_code
_entity_poly.pdbx_strand_id
1 'polypeptide(L)'
;MTFSEIAYKMFKKDAKKYRLFILCNVAAIAVLYSFISIVLNKQFMNSSIVDPMISSNIYAPTFFIVMFAGMFIPYSQSVFMKARQKDYGILLSIGMTENEVRKSVIIENLVLHAVSLVAGLMFGTILSLFFLGFIHSIIGISNINVTVSVVSYEMVTVCELILFIISLIVNCYSMVKSTIYAKIKHTEKTESTGRYSIKFIFIGLVITIAGLILVAFFYENNDNIGLMGLLI
;
A
#
# COMPACT_ATOMS: atom_id res chain seq x y z
N MET A 1 8.83 32.77 18.98
CA MET A 1 8.83 31.51 18.21
C MET A 1 7.39 31.09 18.03
N THR A 2 6.95 30.89 16.80
CA THR A 2 5.57 30.48 16.49
C THR A 2 5.48 28.94 16.45
N PHE A 3 4.30 28.38 16.75
CA PHE A 3 4.09 26.93 16.77
C PHE A 3 4.48 26.23 15.44
N SER A 4 4.31 26.94 14.31
CA SER A 4 4.69 26.47 12.98
C SER A 4 6.21 26.24 12.83
N GLU A 5 7.05 27.05 13.47
CA GLU A 5 8.51 26.91 13.43
C GLU A 5 9.00 25.69 14.24
N ILE A 6 8.31 25.38 15.33
CA ILE A 6 8.59 24.21 16.16
C ILE A 6 8.20 22.94 15.41
N ALA A 7 7.01 22.92 14.80
CA ALA A 7 6.54 21.82 13.95
C ALA A 7 7.49 21.55 12.77
N TYR A 8 7.99 22.60 12.11
CA TYR A 8 8.95 22.47 11.00
C TYR A 8 10.30 21.88 11.45
N LYS A 9 10.84 22.32 12.60
CA LYS A 9 12.08 21.75 13.16
C LYS A 9 11.92 20.28 13.55
N MET A 10 10.75 19.88 14.05
CA MET A 10 10.43 18.47 14.32
C MET A 10 10.36 17.64 13.04
N PHE A 11 9.74 18.16 11.98
CA PHE A 11 9.71 17.51 10.66
C PHE A 11 11.11 17.26 10.10
N LYS A 12 12.00 18.26 10.20
CA LYS A 12 13.39 18.14 9.73
C LYS A 12 14.22 17.15 10.55
N LYS A 13 13.99 17.06 11.86
CA LYS A 13 14.69 16.12 12.76
C LYS A 13 14.27 14.67 12.54
N ASP A 14 12.99 14.43 12.25
CA ASP A 14 12.42 13.10 12.02
C ASP A 14 12.19 12.76 10.53
N ALA A 15 12.83 13.50 9.61
CA ALA A 15 12.64 13.41 8.16
C ALA A 15 12.76 11.99 7.58
N LYS A 16 13.52 11.09 8.22
CA LYS A 16 13.60 9.67 7.82
C LYS A 16 12.26 8.95 7.95
N LYS A 17 11.49 9.21 9.00
CA LYS A 17 10.18 8.57 9.25
C LYS A 17 9.15 9.02 8.21
N TYR A 18 9.11 10.33 7.92
CA TYR A 18 8.23 10.89 6.91
C TYR A 18 8.55 10.36 5.50
N ARG A 19 9.83 10.36 5.13
CA ARG A 19 10.25 9.83 3.81
C ARG A 19 9.91 8.35 3.67
N LEU A 20 10.11 7.55 4.73
CA LEU A 20 9.78 6.12 4.69
C LEU A 20 8.27 5.91 4.56
N PHE A 21 7.46 6.65 5.31
CA PHE A 21 6.00 6.58 5.20
C PHE A 21 5.51 6.94 3.79
N ILE A 22 6.00 8.05 3.23
CA ILE A 22 5.66 8.45 1.86
C ILE A 22 6.09 7.38 0.87
N LEU A 23 7.33 6.87 0.96
CA LEU A 23 7.86 5.87 0.04
C LEU A 23 7.03 4.58 0.05
N CYS A 24 6.64 4.10 1.23
CA CYS A 24 5.80 2.91 1.36
C CYS A 24 4.41 3.11 0.73
N ASN A 25 3.76 4.25 0.99
CA ASN A 25 2.44 4.52 0.42
C ASN A 25 2.51 4.76 -1.10
N VAL A 26 3.51 5.51 -1.58
CA VAL A 26 3.76 5.70 -3.01
C VAL A 26 3.92 4.36 -3.73
N ALA A 27 4.71 3.45 -3.17
CA ALA A 27 4.91 2.12 -3.76
C ALA A 27 3.60 1.30 -3.80
N ALA A 28 2.82 1.31 -2.72
CA ALA A 28 1.54 0.61 -2.66
C ALA A 28 0.53 1.15 -3.70
N ILE A 29 0.39 2.48 -3.78
CA ILE A 29 -0.49 3.16 -4.73
C ILE A 29 -0.03 2.92 -6.18
N ALA A 30 1.28 2.96 -6.43
CA ALA A 30 1.83 2.72 -7.76
C ALA A 30 1.53 1.31 -8.28
N VAL A 31 1.70 0.29 -7.42
CA VAL A 31 1.38 -1.10 -7.78
C VAL A 31 -0.13 -1.29 -7.93
N LEU A 32 -0.95 -0.71 -7.04
CA LEU A 32 -2.40 -0.77 -7.17
C LEU A 32 -2.87 -0.15 -8.50
N TYR A 33 -2.34 1.03 -8.83
CA TYR A 33 -2.65 1.72 -10.08
C TYR A 33 -2.22 0.90 -11.30
N SER A 34 -1.02 0.30 -11.28
CA SER A 34 -0.53 -0.42 -12.46
C SER A 34 -1.44 -1.58 -12.85
N PHE A 35 -1.93 -2.34 -11.88
CA PHE A 35 -2.83 -3.47 -12.15
C PHE A 35 -4.24 -3.00 -12.56
N ILE A 36 -4.80 -1.98 -11.88
CA ILE A 36 -6.10 -1.42 -12.27
C ILE A 36 -6.06 -0.82 -13.69
N SER A 37 -4.95 -0.17 -14.05
CA SER A 37 -4.75 0.37 -15.40
C SER A 37 -4.71 -0.71 -16.48
N ILE A 38 -4.14 -1.89 -16.18
CA ILE A 38 -4.11 -3.02 -17.12
C ILE A 38 -5.51 -3.63 -17.28
N VAL A 39 -6.21 -3.86 -16.16
CA VAL A 39 -7.57 -4.43 -16.18
C VAL A 39 -8.56 -3.56 -16.95
N LEU A 40 -8.47 -2.24 -16.80
CA LEU A 40 -9.36 -1.29 -17.47
C LEU A 40 -8.97 -1.00 -18.92
N ASN A 41 -7.84 -1.52 -19.41
CA ASN A 41 -7.42 -1.31 -20.78
C ASN A 41 -8.26 -2.18 -21.74
N LYS A 42 -9.07 -1.54 -22.59
CA LYS A 42 -9.96 -2.22 -23.53
C LYS A 42 -9.23 -3.09 -24.55
N GLN A 43 -8.01 -2.74 -24.94
CA GLN A 43 -7.23 -3.54 -25.90
C GLN A 43 -6.70 -4.81 -25.24
N PHE A 44 -6.28 -4.73 -23.98
CA PHE A 44 -5.85 -5.90 -23.22
C PHE A 44 -7.01 -6.87 -22.95
N MET A 45 -8.22 -6.35 -22.74
CA MET A 45 -9.44 -7.14 -22.50
C MET A 45 -10.14 -7.64 -23.78
N ASN A 46 -9.61 -7.33 -24.96
CA ASN A 46 -10.23 -7.73 -26.22
C ASN A 46 -9.74 -9.12 -26.66
N SER A 47 -10.66 -10.08 -26.72
CA SER A 47 -10.42 -11.46 -27.14
C SER A 47 -9.93 -11.62 -28.58
N SER A 48 -10.05 -10.58 -29.41
CA SER A 48 -9.54 -10.58 -30.79
C SER A 48 -8.05 -10.23 -30.89
N ILE A 49 -7.47 -9.66 -29.84
CA ILE A 49 -6.07 -9.17 -29.81
C ILE A 49 -5.24 -9.98 -28.83
N VAL A 50 -5.80 -10.28 -27.66
CA VAL A 50 -5.15 -11.04 -26.59
C VAL A 50 -5.94 -12.32 -26.36
N ASP A 51 -5.23 -13.44 -26.17
CA ASP A 51 -5.86 -14.71 -25.81
C ASP A 51 -6.74 -14.52 -24.54
N PRO A 52 -8.02 -14.90 -24.59
CA PRO A 52 -8.94 -14.80 -23.44
C PRO A 52 -8.40 -15.43 -22.16
N MET A 53 -7.58 -16.48 -22.27
CA MET A 53 -6.96 -17.16 -21.14
C MET A 53 -5.95 -16.25 -20.42
N ILE A 54 -5.19 -15.43 -21.17
CA ILE A 54 -4.24 -14.46 -20.62
C ILE A 54 -4.98 -13.28 -20.02
N SER A 55 -5.97 -12.74 -20.75
CA SER A 55 -6.77 -11.60 -20.30
C SER A 55 -7.57 -11.91 -19.03
N SER A 56 -8.08 -13.14 -18.87
CA SER A 56 -8.83 -13.53 -17.67
C SER A 56 -7.91 -13.70 -16.45
N ASN A 57 -6.68 -14.15 -16.65
CA ASN A 57 -5.77 -14.43 -15.55
C ASN A 57 -5.27 -13.17 -14.80
N ILE A 58 -5.41 -11.96 -15.38
CA ILE A 58 -5.03 -10.69 -14.73
C ILE A 58 -5.93 -10.33 -13.53
N TYR A 59 -7.15 -10.88 -13.47
CA TYR A 59 -8.09 -10.59 -12.37
C TYR A 59 -7.59 -11.13 -11.04
N ALA A 60 -6.95 -12.31 -11.03
CA ALA A 60 -6.41 -12.93 -9.84
C ALA A 60 -5.34 -12.07 -9.13
N PRO A 61 -4.23 -11.64 -9.77
CA PRO A 61 -3.23 -10.79 -9.14
C PRO A 61 -3.79 -9.41 -8.77
N THR A 62 -4.73 -8.86 -9.55
CA THR A 62 -5.39 -7.60 -9.22
C THR A 62 -6.15 -7.71 -7.89
N PHE A 63 -6.91 -8.79 -7.70
CA PHE A 63 -7.61 -9.04 -6.44
C PHE A 63 -6.64 -9.13 -5.24
N PHE A 64 -5.54 -9.87 -5.39
CA PHE A 64 -4.51 -9.98 -4.35
C PHE A 64 -3.89 -8.63 -4.00
N ILE A 65 -3.65 -7.77 -4.98
CA ILE A 65 -3.06 -6.44 -4.76
C ILE A 65 -4.03 -5.49 -4.08
N VAL A 66 -5.30 -5.52 -4.44
CA VAL A 66 -6.35 -4.75 -3.75
C VAL A 66 -6.44 -5.19 -2.29
N MET A 67 -6.44 -6.50 -2.02
CA MET A 67 -6.45 -7.03 -0.65
C MET A 67 -5.19 -6.62 0.12
N PHE A 68 -4.02 -6.71 -0.51
CA PHE A 68 -2.75 -6.30 0.09
C PHE A 68 -2.74 -4.81 0.42
N ALA A 69 -3.15 -3.95 -0.51
CA ALA A 69 -3.24 -2.49 -0.30
C ALA A 69 -4.21 -2.17 0.84
N GLY A 70 -5.37 -2.84 0.88
CA GLY A 70 -6.38 -2.69 1.92
C GLY A 70 -5.89 -3.02 3.33
N MET A 71 -4.92 -3.93 3.48
CA MET A 71 -4.27 -4.21 4.77
C MET A 71 -3.06 -3.32 5.02
N PHE A 72 -2.26 -3.06 3.98
CA PHE A 72 -0.97 -2.38 4.09
C PHE A 72 -1.10 -0.89 4.37
N ILE A 73 -2.02 -0.19 3.70
CA ILE A 73 -2.19 1.26 3.85
C ILE A 73 -2.64 1.63 5.28
N PRO A 74 -3.69 1.01 5.86
CA PRO A 74 -4.07 1.27 7.25
C PRO A 74 -3.00 0.89 8.25
N TYR A 75 -2.25 -0.19 7.96
CA TYR A 75 -1.14 -0.61 8.81
C TYR A 75 0.02 0.40 8.79
N SER A 76 0.44 0.85 7.61
CA SER A 76 1.47 1.87 7.41
C SER A 76 1.12 3.16 8.18
N GLN A 77 -0.14 3.59 8.07
CA GLN A 77 -0.66 4.75 8.80
C GLN A 77 -0.58 4.56 10.32
N SER A 78 -0.96 3.38 10.80
CA SER A 78 -0.91 3.05 12.22
C SER A 78 0.52 3.03 12.77
N VAL A 79 1.48 2.51 11.99
CA VAL A 79 2.91 2.49 12.35
C VAL A 79 3.46 3.91 12.39
N PHE A 80 3.14 4.74 11.39
CA PHE A 80 3.55 6.15 11.36
C PHE A 80 3.01 6.93 12.57
N MET A 81 1.73 6.75 12.89
CA MET A 81 1.12 7.40 14.05
C MET A 81 1.73 6.93 15.38
N LYS A 82 2.04 5.63 15.51
CA LYS A 82 2.75 5.08 16.68
C LYS A 82 4.15 5.67 16.84
N ALA A 83 4.90 5.78 15.75
CA ALA A 83 6.26 6.33 15.76
C ALA A 83 6.34 7.81 16.19
N ARG A 84 5.20 8.53 16.13
CA ARG A 84 5.07 9.95 16.49
C ARG A 84 4.27 10.21 17.77
N GLN A 85 3.94 9.16 18.52
CA GLN A 85 3.24 9.32 19.80
C GLN A 85 4.04 10.13 20.84
N LYS A 86 5.37 10.03 20.81
CA LYS A 86 6.27 10.82 21.68
C LYS A 86 6.18 12.31 21.36
N ASP A 87 6.12 12.67 20.08
CA ASP A 87 5.99 14.04 19.62
C ASP A 87 4.69 14.66 20.13
N TYR A 88 3.58 13.91 20.03
CA TYR A 88 2.27 14.33 20.55
C TYR A 88 2.29 14.54 22.07
N GLY A 89 3.04 13.72 22.81
CA GLY A 89 3.23 13.89 24.25
C GLY A 89 3.92 15.21 24.61
N ILE A 90 4.94 15.59 23.83
CA ILE A 90 5.66 16.87 24.01
C ILE A 90 4.75 18.06 23.74
N LEU A 91 3.93 18.01 22.67
CA LEU A 91 2.97 19.07 22.33
C LEU A 91 1.92 19.28 23.45
N LEU A 92 1.43 18.19 24.05
CA LEU A 92 0.53 18.27 25.21
C LEU A 92 1.22 18.89 26.44
N SER A 93 2.49 18.53 26.71
CA SER A 93 3.26 19.10 27.84
C SER A 93 3.53 20.59 27.73
N ILE A 94 3.51 21.15 26.51
CA ILE A 94 3.68 22.60 26.26
C ILE A 94 2.34 23.36 26.37
N GLY A 95 1.25 22.66 26.71
CA GLY A 95 -0.06 23.26 27.00
C GLY A 95 -1.05 23.21 25.84
N MET A 96 -0.78 22.46 24.77
CA MET A 96 -1.79 22.23 23.73
C MET A 96 -2.91 21.33 24.24
N THR A 97 -4.14 21.62 23.82
CA THR A 97 -5.28 20.76 24.13
C THR A 97 -5.27 19.50 23.26
N GLU A 98 -5.88 18.40 23.73
CA GLU A 98 -5.99 17.15 22.96
C GLU A 98 -6.69 17.34 21.61
N ASN A 99 -7.64 18.27 21.54
CA ASN A 99 -8.36 18.62 20.32
C ASN A 99 -7.46 19.31 19.28
N GLU A 100 -6.56 20.19 19.73
CA GLU A 100 -5.60 20.87 18.84
C GLU A 100 -4.56 19.90 18.31
N VAL A 101 -4.06 18.99 19.16
CA VAL A 101 -3.14 17.92 18.72
C VAL A 101 -3.82 17.02 17.70
N ARG A 102 -5.07 16.60 17.93
CA ARG A 102 -5.81 15.78 16.97
C ARG A 102 -5.99 16.48 15.62
N LYS A 103 -6.35 17.77 15.61
CA LYS A 103 -6.47 18.55 14.37
C LYS A 103 -5.15 18.63 13.62
N SER A 104 -4.05 18.91 14.32
CA SER A 104 -2.71 18.97 13.74
C SER A 104 -2.33 17.64 13.08
N VAL A 105 -2.58 16.52 13.76
CA VAL A 105 -2.32 15.18 13.25
C VAL A 105 -3.14 14.86 12.01
N ILE A 106 -4.43 15.21 11.97
CA ILE A 106 -5.27 14.97 10.79
C ILE A 106 -4.75 15.75 9.59
N ILE A 107 -4.44 17.05 9.77
CA ILE A 107 -3.92 17.90 8.69
C ILE A 107 -2.61 17.35 8.14
N GLU A 108 -1.71 16.94 9.01
CA GLU A 108 -0.41 16.41 8.61
C GLU A 108 -0.53 15.09 7.83
N ASN A 109 -1.38 14.17 8.31
CA ASN A 109 -1.63 12.93 7.59
C ASN A 109 -2.30 13.16 6.24
N LEU A 110 -3.19 14.15 6.15
CA LEU A 110 -3.82 14.54 4.89
C LEU A 110 -2.78 15.05 3.88
N VAL A 111 -1.85 15.92 4.32
CA VAL A 111 -0.76 16.41 3.46
C VAL A 111 0.14 15.26 3.00
N LEU A 112 0.54 14.36 3.91
CA LEU A 112 1.41 13.24 3.56
C LEU A 112 0.73 12.26 2.60
N HIS A 113 -0.55 11.97 2.83
CA HIS A 113 -1.31 11.09 1.94
C HIS A 113 -1.54 11.75 0.57
N ALA A 114 -1.87 13.04 0.51
CA ALA A 114 -2.00 13.77 -0.75
C ALA A 114 -0.71 13.75 -1.58
N VAL A 115 0.44 13.99 -0.95
CA VAL A 115 1.76 13.89 -1.62
C VAL A 115 2.02 12.46 -2.10
N SER A 116 1.70 11.46 -1.27
CA SER A 116 1.88 10.06 -1.62
C SER A 116 0.97 9.61 -2.77
N LEU A 117 -0.26 10.12 -2.83
CA LEU A 117 -1.23 9.82 -3.88
C LEU A 117 -0.79 10.41 -5.21
N VAL A 118 -0.38 11.68 -5.24
CA VAL A 118 0.13 12.31 -6.47
C VAL A 118 1.38 11.59 -6.97
N ALA A 119 2.37 11.37 -6.10
CA ALA A 119 3.59 10.66 -6.49
C ALA A 119 3.30 9.20 -6.88
N GLY A 120 2.41 8.51 -6.15
CA GLY A 120 2.00 7.13 -6.41
C GLY A 120 1.32 6.97 -7.77
N LEU A 121 0.45 7.90 -8.17
CA LEU A 121 -0.17 7.89 -9.49
C LEU A 121 0.85 8.17 -10.61
N MET A 122 1.79 9.10 -10.40
CA MET A 122 2.86 9.37 -11.37
C MET A 122 3.76 8.14 -11.57
N PHE A 123 4.26 7.56 -10.47
CA PHE A 123 5.09 6.36 -10.52
C PHE A 123 4.31 5.13 -11.00
N GLY A 124 3.03 5.02 -10.63
CA GLY A 124 2.13 3.95 -11.07
C GLY A 124 1.90 3.99 -12.57
N THR A 125 1.82 5.19 -13.16
CA THR A 125 1.72 5.33 -14.61
C THR A 125 2.95 4.79 -15.31
N ILE A 126 4.15 5.19 -14.85
CA ILE A 126 5.43 4.67 -15.38
C ILE A 126 5.49 3.14 -15.21
N LEU A 127 5.07 2.64 -14.05
CA LEU A 127 5.06 1.21 -13.75
C LEU A 127 4.05 0.43 -14.62
N SER A 128 2.89 1.02 -14.91
CA SER A 128 1.89 0.42 -15.82
C SER A 128 2.41 0.30 -17.24
N LEU A 129 3.13 1.32 -17.73
CA LEU A 129 3.81 1.30 -19.02
C LEU A 129 4.88 0.20 -19.05
N PHE A 130 5.66 0.08 -17.97
CA PHE A 130 6.66 -0.96 -17.83
C PHE A 130 6.05 -2.37 -17.89
N PHE A 131 4.98 -2.63 -17.14
CA PHE A 131 4.29 -3.92 -17.15
C PHE A 131 3.66 -4.24 -18.52
N LEU A 132 3.00 -3.27 -19.16
CA LEU A 132 2.44 -3.47 -20.51
C LEU A 132 3.55 -3.74 -21.54
N GLY A 133 4.67 -3.03 -21.47
CA GLY A 133 5.84 -3.28 -22.31
C GLY A 133 6.47 -4.66 -22.07
N PHE A 134 6.50 -5.10 -20.82
CA PHE A 134 6.98 -6.44 -20.45
C PHE A 134 6.08 -7.54 -21.04
N ILE A 135 4.76 -7.40 -20.89
CA ILE A 135 3.76 -8.28 -21.49
C ILE A 135 3.89 -8.30 -23.02
N HIS A 136 4.11 -7.14 -23.64
CA HIS A 136 4.32 -7.02 -25.07
C HIS A 136 5.58 -7.77 -25.54
N SER A 137 6.69 -7.63 -24.82
CA SER A 137 7.95 -8.30 -25.17
C SER A 137 7.89 -9.81 -25.06
N ILE A 138 7.07 -10.34 -24.14
CA ILE A 138 6.90 -11.79 -23.94
C ILE A 138 5.88 -12.35 -24.94
N ILE A 139 4.72 -11.72 -25.09
CA ILE A 139 3.58 -12.28 -25.84
C ILE A 139 3.64 -11.89 -27.34
N GLY A 140 4.45 -10.91 -27.73
CA GLY A 140 4.70 -10.56 -29.14
C GLY A 140 3.52 -9.89 -29.86
N ILE A 141 2.60 -9.24 -29.13
CA ILE A 141 1.37 -8.66 -29.70
C ILE A 141 1.62 -7.24 -30.22
N SER A 142 1.68 -7.07 -31.54
CA SER A 142 2.24 -5.90 -32.22
C SER A 142 1.42 -4.59 -32.22
N ASN A 143 0.34 -4.42 -31.43
CA ASN A 143 -0.49 -3.20 -31.47
C ASN A 143 -1.33 -2.94 -30.20
N ILE A 144 -0.74 -3.05 -29.01
CA ILE A 144 -1.38 -2.53 -27.79
C ILE A 144 -0.93 -1.08 -27.62
N ASN A 145 -1.77 -0.13 -28.03
CA ASN A 145 -1.54 1.27 -27.70
C ASN A 145 -1.68 1.41 -26.19
N VAL A 146 -0.67 2.00 -25.55
CA VAL A 146 -0.74 2.32 -24.13
C VAL A 146 -1.70 3.48 -23.92
N THR A 147 -2.99 3.17 -23.90
CA THR A 147 -4.03 4.14 -23.58
C THR A 147 -4.16 4.21 -22.07
N VAL A 148 -3.60 5.27 -21.50
CA VAL A 148 -3.84 5.64 -20.11
C VAL A 148 -5.28 6.13 -20.01
N SER A 149 -6.13 5.33 -19.36
CA SER A 149 -7.55 5.68 -19.19
C SER A 149 -7.74 6.62 -18.00
N VAL A 150 -8.49 7.71 -18.20
CA VAL A 150 -8.89 8.62 -17.11
C VAL A 150 -9.65 7.87 -16.02
N VAL A 151 -10.42 6.84 -16.40
CA VAL A 151 -11.19 6.00 -15.48
C VAL A 151 -10.29 5.29 -14.45
N SER A 152 -9.07 4.91 -14.85
CA SER A 152 -8.12 4.23 -13.94
C SER A 152 -7.65 5.16 -12.82
N TYR A 153 -7.39 6.44 -13.13
CA TYR A 153 -7.03 7.43 -12.12
C TYR A 153 -8.16 7.68 -11.14
N GLU A 154 -9.39 7.83 -11.65
CA GLU A 154 -10.57 8.07 -10.81
C GLU A 154 -10.81 6.89 -9.87
N MET A 155 -10.80 5.66 -10.38
CA MET A 155 -11.06 4.45 -9.59
C MET A 155 -10.02 4.24 -8.48
N VAL A 156 -8.74 4.42 -8.79
CA VAL A 156 -7.65 4.31 -7.80
C VAL A 156 -7.75 5.42 -6.77
N THR A 157 -8.02 6.66 -7.19
CA THR A 157 -8.16 7.79 -6.27
C THR A 157 -9.32 7.57 -5.31
N VAL A 158 -10.47 7.09 -5.78
CA VAL A 158 -11.61 6.76 -4.92
C VAL A 158 -11.27 5.62 -3.95
N CYS A 159 -10.60 4.57 -4.43
CA CYS A 159 -10.19 3.44 -3.58
C CYS A 159 -9.24 3.89 -2.45
N GLU A 160 -8.22 4.67 -2.79
CA GLU A 160 -7.26 5.21 -1.83
C GLU A 160 -7.90 6.18 -0.83
N LEU A 161 -8.82 7.04 -1.28
CA LEU A 161 -9.57 7.92 -0.39
C LEU A 161 -10.40 7.14 0.63
N ILE A 162 -11.06 6.05 0.21
CA ILE A 162 -11.81 5.17 1.12
C ILE A 162 -10.87 4.53 2.14
N LEU A 163 -9.74 3.97 1.69
CA LEU A 163 -8.74 3.36 2.58
C LEU A 163 -8.15 4.37 3.56
N PHE A 164 -7.89 5.60 3.10
CA PHE A 164 -7.41 6.68 3.94
C PHE A 164 -8.43 7.09 5.01
N ILE A 165 -9.70 7.24 4.66
CA ILE A 165 -10.78 7.56 5.61
C ILE A 165 -10.91 6.46 6.67
N ILE A 166 -10.94 5.19 6.25
CA ILE A 166 -10.97 4.04 7.17
C ILE A 166 -9.76 4.09 8.11
N SER A 167 -8.57 4.36 7.56
CA SER A 167 -7.33 4.47 8.34
C SER A 167 -7.40 5.61 9.35
N LEU A 168 -7.93 6.78 8.97
CA LEU A 168 -8.11 7.91 9.87
C LEU A 168 -9.08 7.58 11.01
N ILE A 169 -10.21 6.91 10.73
CA ILE A 169 -11.19 6.52 11.76
C ILE A 169 -10.54 5.57 12.77
N VAL A 170 -9.88 4.51 12.30
CA VAL A 170 -9.21 3.51 13.16
C VAL A 170 -8.15 4.19 14.03
N ASN A 171 -7.36 5.09 13.44
CA ASN A 171 -6.29 5.78 14.17
C ASN A 171 -6.79 6.85 15.14
N CYS A 172 -7.83 7.60 14.78
CA CYS A 172 -8.46 8.57 15.68
C CYS A 172 -9.09 7.88 16.89
N TYR A 173 -9.77 6.75 16.68
CA TYR A 173 -10.31 5.92 17.76
C TYR A 173 -9.20 5.37 18.66
N SER A 174 -8.09 4.92 18.05
CA SER A 174 -6.91 4.44 18.79
C SER A 174 -6.24 5.55 19.62
N MET A 175 -6.21 6.80 19.13
CA MET A 175 -5.71 7.94 19.90
C MET A 175 -6.55 8.23 21.14
N VAL A 176 -7.89 8.24 21.03
CA VAL A 176 -8.83 8.54 22.14
C VAL A 176 -8.74 7.51 23.26
N LYS A 177 -8.47 6.23 22.94
CA LYS A 177 -8.34 5.17 23.95
C LYS A 177 -6.99 5.19 24.70
N SER A 178 -6.01 5.94 24.20
CA SER A 178 -4.65 5.97 24.76
C SER A 178 -4.43 7.16 25.70
N THR A 179 -4.91 7.02 26.94
CA THR A 179 -4.70 8.01 28.02
C THR A 179 -3.20 8.26 28.24
N ILE A 180 -2.85 9.50 28.56
CA ILE A 180 -1.49 10.06 28.77
C ILE A 180 -0.57 9.15 29.62
N TYR A 181 -1.13 8.43 30.59
CA TYR A 181 -0.40 7.53 31.51
C TYR A 181 0.17 6.26 30.86
N ALA A 182 -0.47 5.71 29.82
CA ALA A 182 0.02 4.50 29.14
C ALA A 182 1.17 4.81 28.17
N LYS A 183 1.19 6.01 27.59
CA LYS A 183 2.20 6.44 26.59
C LYS A 183 3.59 6.71 27.18
N ILE A 184 3.67 7.21 28.41
CA ILE A 184 4.96 7.48 29.09
C ILE A 184 5.58 6.17 29.63
N LYS A 185 4.78 5.27 30.21
CA LYS A 185 5.25 3.98 30.74
C LYS A 185 5.69 2.97 29.66
N HIS A 186 5.28 3.16 28.41
CA HIS A 186 5.77 2.37 27.28
C HIS A 186 7.13 2.80 26.74
N THR A 187 7.67 3.95 27.18
CA THR A 187 9.05 4.35 26.84
C THR A 187 10.09 3.68 27.74
N GLU A 188 9.74 3.25 28.97
CA GLU A 188 10.60 2.38 29.80
C GLU A 188 10.46 0.89 29.47
N LYS A 189 9.38 0.48 28.80
CA LYS A 189 9.20 -0.88 28.25
C LYS A 189 9.60 -0.97 26.77
N THR A 190 10.68 -0.30 26.39
CA THR A 190 11.52 -0.73 25.26
C THR A 190 12.68 -1.47 25.91
N GLU A 191 12.67 -2.78 26.13
CA GLU A 191 12.40 -3.86 25.19
C GLU A 191 11.64 -4.98 25.93
N SER A 192 10.43 -5.31 25.50
CA SER A 192 10.16 -6.74 25.39
C SER A 192 9.84 -6.97 23.94
N THR A 193 10.76 -7.67 23.28
CA THR A 193 10.55 -8.32 22.00
C THR A 193 9.16 -8.95 22.06
N GLY A 194 8.18 -8.31 21.44
CA GLY A 194 6.85 -8.88 21.28
C GLY A 194 7.09 -10.20 20.59
N ARG A 195 6.99 -11.30 21.35
CA ARG A 195 7.18 -12.64 20.82
C ARG A 195 6.22 -12.73 19.64
N TYR A 196 6.75 -12.66 18.42
CA TYR A 196 6.01 -13.09 17.24
C TYR A 196 5.50 -14.46 17.64
N SER A 197 4.19 -14.63 17.83
CA SER A 197 3.68 -15.91 18.32
C SER A 197 4.11 -16.91 17.26
N ILE A 198 5.02 -17.82 17.62
CA ILE A 198 5.68 -18.76 16.69
C ILE A 198 4.62 -19.45 15.82
N LYS A 199 3.42 -19.62 16.37
CA LYS A 199 2.19 -20.05 15.68
C LYS A 199 1.86 -19.28 14.39
N PHE A 200 1.96 -17.96 14.35
CA PHE A 200 1.71 -17.15 13.14
C PHE A 200 2.80 -17.32 12.08
N ILE A 201 4.06 -17.54 12.49
CA ILE A 201 5.16 -17.86 11.56
C ILE A 201 4.95 -19.24 10.96
N PHE A 202 4.59 -20.23 11.78
CA PHE A 202 4.26 -21.57 11.29
C PHE A 202 3.03 -21.58 10.38
N ILE A 203 1.98 -20.83 10.71
CA ILE A 203 0.80 -20.67 9.85
C ILE A 203 1.20 -20.04 8.51
N GLY A 204 2.03 -18.99 8.53
CA GLY A 204 2.55 -18.37 7.32
C GLY A 204 3.35 -19.33 6.45
N LEU A 205 4.26 -20.10 7.06
CA LEU A 205 5.12 -21.09 6.39
C LEU A 205 4.32 -22.27 5.81
N VAL A 206 3.32 -22.75 6.55
CA VAL A 206 2.42 -23.81 6.07
C VAL A 206 1.59 -23.33 4.88
N ILE A 207 1.12 -22.08 4.91
CA ILE A 207 0.36 -21.49 3.80
C ILE A 207 1.23 -21.33 2.55
N THR A 208 2.48 -20.88 2.66
CA THR A 208 3.39 -20.76 1.51
C THR A 208 3.79 -22.12 0.93
N ILE A 209 4.05 -23.12 1.77
CA ILE A 209 4.37 -24.48 1.32
C ILE A 209 3.15 -25.13 0.66
N ALA A 210 1.96 -24.98 1.24
CA ALA A 210 0.72 -25.46 0.63
C ALA A 210 0.45 -24.79 -0.72
N GLY A 211 0.71 -23.48 -0.84
CA GLY A 211 0.63 -22.77 -2.11
C GLY A 211 1.60 -23.32 -3.17
N LEU A 212 2.85 -23.61 -2.78
CA LEU A 212 3.86 -24.21 -3.68
C LEU A 212 3.47 -25.62 -4.14
N ILE A 213 2.96 -26.44 -3.23
CA ILE A 213 2.51 -27.81 -3.55
C ILE A 213 1.31 -27.77 -4.50
N LEU A 214 0.37 -26.84 -4.29
CA LEU A 214 -0.80 -26.70 -5.15
C LEU A 214 -0.41 -26.25 -6.57
N VAL A 215 0.55 -25.33 -6.69
CA VAL A 215 1.13 -24.93 -7.97
C VAL A 215 1.85 -26.10 -8.66
N ALA A 216 2.65 -26.87 -7.92
CA ALA A 216 3.34 -28.04 -8.46
C ALA A 216 2.36 -29.14 -8.93
N PHE A 217 1.31 -29.40 -8.14
CA PHE A 217 0.27 -30.38 -8.48
C PHE A 217 -0.56 -29.94 -9.70
N PHE A 218 -0.82 -28.63 -9.83
CA PHE A 218 -1.49 -28.07 -11.00
C PHE A 218 -0.62 -28.16 -12.27
N TYR A 219 0.71 -28.09 -12.11
CA TYR A 219 1.67 -28.26 -13.20
C TYR A 219 1.77 -29.73 -13.65
N GLU A 220 1.78 -30.67 -12.72
CA GLU A 220 1.88 -32.12 -12.99
C GLU A 220 0.58 -32.72 -13.54
N ASN A 221 -0.58 -32.20 -13.14
CA ASN A 221 -1.89 -32.68 -13.61
C ASN A 221 -2.28 -32.10 -15.00
N ASN A 222 -1.45 -31.27 -15.62
CA ASN A 222 -1.73 -30.62 -16.89
C ASN A 222 -0.56 -30.78 -17.87
N ASP A 223 -0.31 -32.04 -18.27
CA ASP A 223 0.74 -32.47 -19.22
C ASP A 223 0.72 -31.77 -20.60
N ASN A 224 -0.24 -30.88 -20.87
CA ASN A 224 -0.32 -30.13 -22.13
C ASN A 224 0.20 -28.68 -22.08
N ILE A 225 0.67 -28.18 -20.93
CA ILE A 225 1.18 -26.80 -20.82
C ILE A 225 2.72 -26.75 -20.86
N GLY A 226 3.40 -27.87 -20.60
CA GLY A 226 4.87 -27.96 -20.57
C GLY A 226 5.56 -27.65 -21.90
N LEU A 227 4.89 -27.85 -23.04
CA LEU A 227 5.45 -27.58 -24.38
C LEU A 227 5.11 -26.18 -24.92
N MET A 228 4.11 -25.48 -24.38
CA MET A 228 3.78 -24.11 -24.79
C MET A 228 4.44 -23.03 -23.92
N GLY A 229 4.84 -23.36 -22.67
CA GLY A 229 5.53 -22.42 -21.78
C GLY A 229 7.03 -22.22 -22.08
N LEU A 230 7.61 -22.96 -23.03
CA LEU A 230 9.01 -22.84 -23.45
C LEU A 230 9.17 -22.09 -24.79
N LEU A 231 8.06 -21.66 -25.41
CA LEU A 231 8.04 -20.95 -26.69
C LEU A 231 7.31 -19.59 -26.66
N ILE A 232 7.04 -19.04 -25.47
CA ILE A 232 6.61 -17.64 -25.24
C ILE A 232 7.41 -17.12 -24.05
#